data_AF-A0A8T3KJA5-F1
#
_entry.id   AF-A0A8T3KJA5-F1
#
_cell.length_a   1.000
_cell.length_b   1.000
_cell.length_c   1.000
_cell.angle_alpha   90.00
_cell.angle_beta   90.00
_cell.angle_gamma   90.00
#
_symmetry.space_group_name_H-M   'P 1'
#
loop_
_entity.id
_entity.type
_entity.pdbx_description
1 polymer ?
#
loop_
_entity_poly.entity_id
_entity_poly.type
_entity_poly.pdbx_seq_one_letter_code
_entity_poly.pdbx_strand_id
1 'polypeptide(L)'
;MLTTMLATAKRNYYIAKRVFPWSFIVQRIVIGLYTVLFSYFIYHYMFRGYLDSRFETYTGSSDYITYTILGVSLYTFAVSTLMNVGRSLMNELREGTLEALLLSPCSRKGYFLGNLIEQVGRSFLEFFVVLIVGWLLGAKLLNIKIEQLIIVLILSIFSFFSMGVSLATVMLRTRDTYITQNTLFIIVSLVCGISYPIQYLPTWLQVISHVLPLTHVLELFRKVVIFGDLLWHHWILIIKLVALSLMYLLFGFWWLSRVEKQLIEKTFG
;
A
#
# COMPACT_ATOMS: atom_id res chain seq x y z
N MET A 1 -10.60 11.59 21.33
CA MET A 1 -10.10 11.17 19.99
C MET A 1 -8.64 10.74 20.04
N LEU A 2 -7.71 11.56 20.56
CA LEU A 2 -6.30 11.19 20.74
C LEU A 2 -6.10 10.01 21.70
N THR A 3 -6.79 10.03 22.83
CA THR A 3 -6.77 8.95 23.84
C THR A 3 -7.24 7.61 23.27
N THR A 4 -8.36 7.61 22.54
CA THR A 4 -8.89 6.42 21.85
C THR A 4 -7.92 5.91 20.79
N MET A 5 -7.30 6.79 20.01
CA MET A 5 -6.34 6.43 18.97
C MET A 5 -5.11 5.72 19.54
N LEU A 6 -4.50 6.29 20.58
CA LEU A 6 -3.33 5.70 21.23
C LEU A 6 -3.68 4.40 21.96
N ALA A 7 -4.85 4.33 22.60
CA ALA A 7 -5.32 3.11 23.27
C ALA A 7 -5.53 1.97 22.27
N THR A 8 -6.17 2.23 21.11
CA THR A 8 -6.36 1.24 20.05
C THR A 8 -5.03 0.77 19.46
N ALA A 9 -4.11 1.70 19.15
CA ALA A 9 -2.80 1.34 18.63
C ALA A 9 -2.01 0.46 19.63
N LYS A 10 -2.06 0.82 20.92
CA LYS A 10 -1.42 0.06 22.00
C LYS A 10 -2.04 -1.33 22.17
N ARG A 11 -3.38 -1.45 22.13
CA ARG A 11 -4.10 -2.73 22.16
C ARG A 11 -3.61 -3.64 21.03
N ASN A 12 -3.63 -3.15 19.80
CA ASN A 12 -3.25 -3.94 18.63
C ASN A 12 -1.79 -4.38 18.67
N TYR A 13 -0.90 -3.47 19.09
CA TYR A 13 0.51 -3.78 19.27
C TYR A 13 0.74 -4.93 20.28
N TYR A 14 0.02 -4.93 21.40
CA TYR A 14 0.11 -6.02 22.37
C TYR A 14 -0.49 -7.33 21.85
N ILE A 15 -1.60 -7.27 21.12
CA ILE A 15 -2.20 -8.46 20.49
C ILE A 15 -1.20 -9.06 19.50
N ALA A 16 -0.61 -8.24 18.63
CA ALA A 16 0.40 -8.68 17.68
C ALA A 16 1.61 -9.33 18.38
N LYS A 17 2.10 -8.71 19.46
CA LYS A 17 3.23 -9.23 20.25
C LYS A 17 2.90 -10.54 20.98
N ARG A 18 1.67 -10.74 21.44
CA ARG A 18 1.30 -11.93 22.25
C ARG A 18 0.86 -13.12 21.41
N VAL A 19 0.11 -12.88 20.32
CA VAL A 19 -0.53 -13.96 19.55
C VAL A 19 0.39 -14.50 18.45
N PHE A 20 1.19 -13.65 17.80
CA PHE A 20 2.04 -14.05 16.67
C PHE A 20 3.44 -13.39 16.68
N PRO A 21 4.22 -13.44 17.79
CA PRO A 21 5.45 -12.67 17.92
C PRO A 21 6.48 -12.98 16.82
N TRP A 22 6.66 -14.25 16.49
CA TRP A 22 7.68 -14.67 15.53
C TRP A 22 7.09 -14.98 14.16
N SER A 23 5.96 -15.69 14.09
CA SER A 23 5.39 -16.12 12.81
C SER A 23 5.01 -14.94 11.91
N PHE A 24 4.43 -13.87 12.46
CA PHE A 24 4.01 -12.72 11.65
C PHE A 24 5.20 -11.92 11.11
N ILE A 25 6.21 -11.66 11.95
CA ILE A 25 7.42 -10.93 11.55
C ILE A 25 8.22 -11.76 10.53
N VAL A 26 8.44 -13.04 10.82
CA VAL A 26 9.17 -13.96 9.94
C VAL A 26 8.44 -14.11 8.61
N GLN A 27 7.11 -14.29 8.62
CA GLN A 27 6.33 -14.41 7.38
C GLN A 27 6.50 -13.18 6.48
N ARG A 28 6.47 -11.96 7.03
CA ARG A 28 6.65 -10.73 6.24
C ARG A 28 8.07 -10.56 5.72
N ILE A 29 9.07 -10.89 6.54
CA ILE A 29 10.48 -10.90 6.11
C ILE A 29 10.67 -11.91 4.98
N VAL A 30 10.14 -13.13 5.14
CA VAL A 30 10.22 -14.20 4.13
C VAL A 30 9.51 -13.81 2.84
N ILE A 31 8.32 -13.19 2.91
CA ILE A 31 7.61 -12.70 1.72
C ILE A 31 8.42 -11.62 1.01
N GLY A 32 8.96 -10.65 1.75
CA GLY A 32 9.82 -9.60 1.21
C GLY A 32 11.06 -10.19 0.53
N LEU A 33 11.79 -11.06 1.23
CA LEU A 33 12.95 -11.79 0.71
C LEU A 33 12.61 -12.57 -0.55
N TYR A 34 11.55 -13.38 -0.50
CA TYR A 34 11.09 -14.18 -1.63
C TYR A 34 10.81 -13.30 -2.85
N THR A 35 10.11 -12.19 -2.67
CA THR A 35 9.75 -11.30 -3.79
C THR A 35 10.99 -10.66 -4.42
N VAL A 36 11.97 -10.25 -3.60
CA VAL A 36 13.22 -9.69 -4.10
C VAL A 36 14.09 -10.75 -4.79
N LEU A 37 14.24 -11.93 -4.17
CA LEU A 37 15.00 -13.04 -4.75
C LEU A 37 14.38 -13.52 -6.06
N PHE A 38 13.05 -13.60 -6.12
CA PHE A 38 12.33 -13.96 -7.34
C PHE A 38 12.55 -12.91 -8.44
N SER A 39 12.50 -11.62 -8.10
CA SER A 39 12.80 -10.54 -9.04
C SER A 39 14.24 -10.59 -9.56
N TYR A 40 15.20 -10.86 -8.67
CA TYR A 40 16.61 -11.04 -9.02
C TYR A 40 16.82 -12.27 -9.90
N PHE A 41 16.17 -13.39 -9.58
CA PHE A 41 16.23 -14.62 -10.36
C PHE A 41 15.72 -14.39 -11.79
N ILE A 42 14.59 -13.69 -11.96
CA ILE A 42 14.07 -13.33 -13.28
C ILE A 42 15.10 -12.50 -14.06
N TYR A 43 15.68 -11.47 -13.42
CA TYR A 43 16.67 -10.62 -14.07
C TYR A 43 17.91 -11.39 -14.54
N HIS A 44 18.48 -12.23 -13.68
CA HIS A 44 19.74 -12.90 -13.96
C HIS A 44 19.57 -14.15 -14.84
N TYR A 45 18.58 -14.99 -14.55
CA TYR A 45 18.41 -16.28 -15.22
C TYR A 45 17.47 -16.21 -16.44
N MET A 46 16.39 -15.44 -16.35
CA MET A 46 15.41 -15.37 -17.44
C MET A 46 15.81 -14.33 -18.49
N PHE A 47 16.16 -13.12 -18.07
CA PHE A 47 16.59 -12.05 -18.97
C PHE A 47 18.08 -12.12 -19.32
N ARG A 48 18.89 -12.95 -18.62
CA ARG A 48 20.34 -13.09 -18.84
C ARG A 48 21.10 -11.76 -18.85
N GLY A 49 20.59 -10.76 -18.13
CA GLY A 49 21.15 -9.40 -18.13
C GLY A 49 20.89 -8.58 -19.41
N TYR A 50 20.15 -9.10 -20.39
CA TYR A 50 19.74 -8.35 -21.57
C TYR A 50 18.44 -7.60 -21.27
N LEU A 51 18.54 -6.28 -21.15
CA LEU A 51 17.39 -5.38 -21.15
C LEU A 51 17.20 -4.85 -22.56
N ASP A 52 15.95 -4.81 -23.03
CA ASP A 52 15.60 -4.16 -24.29
C ASP A 52 15.98 -2.66 -24.21
N SER A 53 16.51 -2.08 -25.30
CA SER A 53 16.91 -0.66 -25.36
C SER A 53 15.73 0.30 -25.07
N ARG A 54 14.50 -0.20 -25.25
CA ARG A 54 13.27 0.48 -24.85
C ARG A 54 13.17 0.72 -23.35
N PHE A 55 13.77 -0.14 -22.53
CA PHE A 55 13.72 0.00 -21.07
C PHE A 55 14.42 1.28 -20.65
N GLU A 56 15.66 1.48 -21.09
CA GLU A 56 16.45 2.68 -20.80
C GLU A 56 15.74 3.96 -21.28
N THR A 57 15.07 3.88 -22.44
CA THR A 57 14.31 4.99 -23.00
C THR A 57 13.11 5.38 -22.11
N TYR A 58 12.43 4.40 -21.51
CA TYR A 58 11.23 4.66 -20.69
C TYR A 58 11.52 4.96 -19.23
N THR A 59 12.55 4.34 -18.65
CA THR A 59 12.88 4.50 -17.23
C THR A 59 13.95 5.55 -16.99
N GLY A 60 14.71 5.95 -18.02
CA GLY A 60 15.87 6.85 -17.91
C GLY A 60 17.05 6.24 -17.16
N SER A 61 17.03 4.93 -16.88
CA SER A 61 18.08 4.22 -16.14
C SER A 61 18.21 2.77 -16.63
N SER A 62 19.44 2.28 -16.73
CA SER A 62 19.75 0.89 -17.05
C SER A 62 19.67 -0.05 -15.85
N ASP A 63 19.44 0.49 -14.64
CA ASP A 63 19.42 -0.28 -13.40
C ASP A 63 18.04 -0.91 -13.11
N TYR A 64 17.77 -2.04 -13.74
CA TYR A 64 16.54 -2.82 -13.54
C TYR A 64 16.39 -3.35 -12.11
N ILE A 65 17.49 -3.73 -11.46
CA ILE A 65 17.47 -4.27 -10.09
C ILE A 65 16.93 -3.20 -9.14
N THR A 66 17.49 -1.99 -9.20
CA THR A 66 17.02 -0.85 -8.40
C THR A 66 15.56 -0.51 -8.74
N TYR A 67 15.21 -0.46 -10.03
CA TYR A 67 13.84 -0.17 -10.46
C TYR A 67 12.79 -1.13 -9.87
N THR A 68 13.10 -2.43 -9.87
CA THR A 68 12.19 -3.48 -9.41
C THR A 68 12.10 -3.52 -7.89
N ILE A 69 13.22 -3.36 -7.17
CA ILE A 69 13.24 -3.32 -5.70
C ILE A 69 12.44 -2.14 -5.16
N LEU A 70 12.58 -0.96 -5.79
CA LEU A 70 11.78 0.21 -5.43
C LEU A 70 10.30 -0.03 -5.70
N GLY A 71 9.97 -0.71 -6.80
CA GLY A 71 8.61 -1.11 -7.11
C GLY A 71 8.03 -2.06 -6.06
N VAL A 72 8.74 -3.14 -5.77
CA VAL A 72 8.32 -4.19 -4.84
C VAL A 72 8.17 -3.65 -3.42
N SER A 73 9.09 -2.81 -2.95
CA SER A 73 9.00 -2.22 -1.60
C SER A 73 7.75 -1.35 -1.44
N LEU A 74 7.47 -0.46 -2.40
CA LEU A 74 6.23 0.33 -2.36
C LEU A 74 4.98 -0.52 -2.54
N TYR A 75 5.05 -1.58 -3.33
CA TYR A 75 3.93 -2.49 -3.52
C TYR A 75 3.54 -3.22 -2.23
N THR A 76 4.51 -3.81 -1.51
CA THR A 76 4.24 -4.50 -0.24
C THR A 76 3.69 -3.51 0.80
N PHE A 77 4.22 -2.28 0.82
CA PHE A 77 3.71 -1.20 1.65
C PHE A 77 2.26 -0.82 1.29
N ALA A 78 1.95 -0.69 -0.01
CA ALA A 78 0.62 -0.35 -0.51
C ALA A 78 -0.40 -1.43 -0.16
N VAL A 79 -0.09 -2.70 -0.43
CA VAL A 79 -0.98 -3.83 -0.10
C VAL A 79 -1.27 -3.86 1.40
N SER A 80 -0.24 -3.68 2.21
CA SER A 80 -0.39 -3.72 3.67
C SER A 80 -1.26 -2.59 4.21
N THR A 81 -1.15 -1.38 3.64
CA THR A 81 -1.93 -0.21 4.06
C THR A 81 -3.35 -0.24 3.51
N LEU A 82 -3.55 -0.62 2.24
CA LEU A 82 -4.85 -0.79 1.59
C LEU A 82 -5.75 -1.77 2.35
N MET A 83 -5.18 -2.89 2.81
CA MET A 83 -5.95 -3.92 3.49
C MET A 83 -6.34 -3.58 4.93
N ASN A 84 -5.76 -2.53 5.50
CA ASN A 84 -5.89 -2.25 6.92
C ASN A 84 -7.35 -2.03 7.34
N VAL A 85 -8.02 -1.12 6.65
CA VAL A 85 -9.38 -0.67 7.01
C VAL A 85 -10.38 -1.81 6.84
N GLY A 86 -10.31 -2.51 5.71
CA GLY A 86 -11.20 -3.62 5.40
C GLY A 86 -11.02 -4.80 6.36
N ARG A 87 -9.77 -5.17 6.69
CA ARG A 87 -9.49 -6.27 7.63
C ARG A 87 -9.89 -5.91 9.05
N SER A 88 -9.55 -4.70 9.52
CA SER A 88 -9.93 -4.25 10.87
C SER A 88 -11.44 -4.31 11.05
N LEU A 89 -12.20 -3.79 10.09
CA LEU A 89 -13.65 -3.74 10.20
C LEU A 89 -14.29 -5.13 10.09
N MET A 90 -13.79 -5.99 9.20
CA MET A 90 -14.25 -7.36 9.11
C MET A 90 -13.93 -8.17 10.38
N ASN A 91 -12.75 -7.95 10.97
CA ASN A 91 -12.38 -8.63 12.20
C ASN A 91 -13.33 -8.27 13.35
N GLU A 92 -13.65 -6.99 13.53
CA GLU A 92 -14.65 -6.56 14.53
C GLU A 92 -16.04 -7.15 14.25
N LEU A 93 -16.42 -7.29 12.97
CA LEU A 93 -17.68 -7.94 12.59
C LEU A 93 -17.67 -9.43 12.94
N ARG A 94 -16.57 -10.14 12.67
CA ARG A 94 -16.42 -11.58 12.94
C ARG A 94 -16.31 -11.89 14.43
N GLU A 95 -15.67 -11.01 15.20
CA GLU A 95 -15.54 -11.13 16.65
C GLU A 95 -16.83 -10.73 17.40
N GLY A 96 -17.84 -10.19 16.69
CA GLY A 96 -19.08 -9.69 17.29
C GLY A 96 -18.90 -8.42 18.13
N THR A 97 -17.71 -7.81 18.09
CA THR A 97 -17.37 -6.62 18.88
C THR A 97 -17.77 -5.32 18.19
N LEU A 98 -18.14 -5.37 16.90
CA LEU A 98 -18.54 -4.19 16.13
C LEU A 98 -19.72 -3.44 16.77
N GLU A 99 -20.74 -4.15 17.27
CA GLU A 99 -21.90 -3.53 17.91
C GLU A 99 -21.51 -2.83 19.21
N ALA A 100 -20.72 -3.50 20.06
CA ALA A 100 -20.19 -2.91 21.28
C ALA A 100 -19.31 -1.68 20.99
N LEU A 101 -18.50 -1.72 19.94
CA LEU A 101 -17.69 -0.59 19.49
C LEU A 101 -18.56 0.59 19.03
N LEU A 102 -19.64 0.31 18.29
CA LEU A 102 -20.57 1.32 17.77
C LEU A 102 -21.42 1.97 18.88
N LEU A 103 -21.73 1.23 19.95
CA LEU A 103 -22.46 1.70 21.13
C LEU A 103 -21.56 2.40 22.16
N SER A 104 -20.25 2.13 22.12
CA SER A 104 -19.31 2.75 23.05
C SER A 104 -19.18 4.27 22.82
N PRO A 105 -18.87 5.07 23.86
CA PRO A 105 -18.61 6.51 23.71
C PRO A 105 -17.27 6.81 23.00
N CYS A 106 -16.63 5.81 22.38
CA CYS A 106 -15.36 5.96 21.70
C CYS A 106 -15.54 6.63 20.34
N SER A 107 -14.62 7.55 20.02
CA SER A 107 -14.59 8.19 18.70
C SER A 107 -14.24 7.17 17.62
N ARG A 108 -15.18 6.91 16.70
CA ARG A 108 -14.98 6.03 15.52
C ARG A 108 -13.73 6.42 14.71
N LYS A 109 -13.55 7.73 14.48
CA LYS A 109 -12.37 8.27 13.79
C LYS A 109 -11.07 7.94 14.53
N GLY A 110 -11.10 8.01 15.87
CA GLY A 110 -9.95 7.64 16.71
C GLY A 110 -9.58 6.16 16.61
N TYR A 111 -10.58 5.27 16.57
CA TYR A 111 -10.36 3.83 16.39
C TYR A 111 -9.66 3.52 15.05
N PHE A 112 -10.20 4.03 13.94
CA PHE A 112 -9.60 3.80 12.61
C PHE A 112 -8.19 4.39 12.49
N LEU A 113 -7.95 5.58 13.06
CA LEU A 113 -6.61 6.16 13.09
C LEU A 113 -5.63 5.34 13.94
N GLY A 114 -6.09 4.76 15.05
CA GLY A 114 -5.26 3.87 15.88
C GLY A 114 -4.84 2.61 15.12
N ASN A 115 -5.77 2.01 14.39
CA ASN A 115 -5.47 0.89 13.50
C ASN A 115 -4.55 1.28 12.35
N LEU A 116 -4.70 2.49 11.79
CA LEU A 116 -3.79 3.02 10.78
C LEU A 116 -2.36 3.14 11.29
N ILE A 117 -2.16 3.76 12.45
CA ILE A 117 -0.82 3.99 13.00
C ILE A 117 -0.11 2.65 13.24
N GLU A 118 -0.80 1.70 13.85
CA GLU A 118 -0.22 0.39 14.14
C GLU A 118 0.13 -0.38 12.84
N GLN A 119 -0.77 -0.40 11.87
CA GLN A 119 -0.52 -1.08 10.60
C GLN A 119 0.57 -0.41 9.76
N VAL A 120 0.60 0.92 9.72
CA VAL A 120 1.64 1.70 9.04
C VAL A 120 3.00 1.40 9.67
N GLY A 121 3.09 1.39 11.00
CA GLY A 121 4.32 1.02 11.72
C GLY A 121 4.81 -0.39 11.34
N ARG A 122 3.91 -1.38 11.28
CA ARG A 122 4.27 -2.72 10.83
C ARG A 122 4.66 -2.79 9.35
N SER A 123 4.03 -1.98 8.50
CA SER A 123 4.31 -1.95 7.06
C SER A 123 5.64 -1.28 6.73
N PHE A 124 6.07 -0.32 7.55
CA PHE A 124 7.41 0.26 7.45
C PHE A 124 8.51 -0.78 7.69
N LEU A 125 8.33 -1.68 8.66
CA LEU A 125 9.29 -2.76 8.88
C LEU A 125 9.47 -3.61 7.61
N GLU A 126 8.39 -4.00 6.95
CA GLU A 126 8.44 -4.77 5.70
C GLU A 126 9.09 -3.97 4.56
N PHE A 127 8.72 -2.70 4.42
CA PHE A 127 9.31 -1.79 3.43
C PHE A 127 10.83 -1.66 3.59
N PHE A 128 11.32 -1.42 4.80
CA PHE A 128 12.76 -1.29 5.06
C PHE A 128 13.51 -2.61 4.90
N VAL A 129 12.92 -3.74 5.30
CA VAL A 129 13.53 -5.07 5.08
C VAL A 129 13.75 -5.31 3.58
N VAL A 130 12.75 -5.03 2.74
CA VAL A 130 12.87 -5.17 1.28
C VAL A 130 13.96 -4.26 0.72
N LEU A 131 14.03 -3.01 1.19
CA LEU A 131 15.08 -2.08 0.75
C LEU A 131 16.49 -2.53 1.18
N ILE A 132 16.67 -3.00 2.41
CA ILE A 132 17.96 -3.48 2.92
C ILE A 132 18.42 -4.71 2.13
N VAL A 133 17.54 -5.68 1.92
CA VAL A 133 17.84 -6.87 1.11
C VAL A 133 18.19 -6.47 -0.32
N GLY A 134 17.42 -5.55 -0.89
CA GLY A 134 17.68 -5.05 -2.23
C GLY A 134 19.02 -4.34 -2.37
N TRP A 135 19.40 -3.55 -1.36
CA TRP A 135 20.72 -2.92 -1.29
C TRP A 135 21.85 -3.95 -1.23
N LEU A 136 21.69 -5.01 -0.43
CA LEU A 136 22.66 -6.12 -0.35
C LEU A 136 22.82 -6.85 -1.69
N LEU A 137 21.78 -6.86 -2.53
CA LEU A 137 21.80 -7.46 -3.87
C LEU A 137 22.32 -6.50 -4.96
N GLY A 138 22.79 -5.31 -4.59
CA GLY A 138 23.44 -4.36 -5.49
C GLY A 138 22.56 -3.20 -5.97
N ALA A 139 21.39 -2.96 -5.36
CA ALA A 139 20.58 -1.79 -5.69
C ALA A 139 21.27 -0.48 -5.29
N LYS A 140 21.37 0.45 -6.25
CA LYS A 140 21.99 1.76 -6.08
C LYS A 140 21.00 2.76 -5.49
N LEU A 141 20.92 2.80 -4.17
CA LEU A 141 20.09 3.74 -3.39
C LEU A 141 20.82 5.07 -3.08
N LEU A 142 21.68 5.53 -3.99
CA LEU A 142 22.75 6.51 -3.68
C LEU A 142 22.28 7.98 -3.55
N ASN A 143 21.06 8.33 -3.96
CA ASN A 143 20.62 9.74 -4.05
C ASN A 143 19.43 10.09 -3.13
N ILE A 144 19.25 9.38 -2.02
CA ILE A 144 18.08 9.57 -1.14
C ILE A 144 18.24 10.83 -0.28
N LYS A 145 17.46 11.88 -0.59
CA LYS A 145 17.21 12.99 0.33
C LYS A 145 16.12 12.57 1.32
N ILE A 146 16.50 12.34 2.58
CA ILE A 146 15.61 11.81 3.64
C ILE A 146 14.32 12.63 3.77
N GLU A 147 14.43 13.96 3.71
CA GLU A 147 13.29 14.87 3.80
C GLU A 147 12.23 14.61 2.72
N GLN A 148 12.68 14.40 1.47
CA GLN A 148 11.78 14.15 0.35
C GLN A 148 11.19 12.74 0.41
N LEU A 149 11.99 11.76 0.84
CA LEU A 149 11.51 10.40 1.08
C LEU A 149 10.36 10.39 2.07
N ILE A 150 10.48 11.12 3.19
CA ILE A 150 9.43 11.22 4.21
C ILE A 150 8.16 11.82 3.60
N ILE A 151 8.26 12.88 2.80
CA ILE A 151 7.11 13.49 2.14
C ILE A 151 6.43 12.49 1.20
N VAL A 152 7.17 11.77 0.36
CA VAL A 152 6.61 10.73 -0.52
C VAL A 152 5.90 9.64 0.27
N LEU A 153 6.47 9.21 1.40
CA LEU A 153 5.87 8.21 2.27
C LEU A 153 4.58 8.70 2.95
N ILE A 154 4.51 9.98 3.34
CA ILE A 154 3.28 10.56 3.87
C ILE A 154 2.20 10.61 2.78
N LEU A 155 2.56 11.03 1.57
CA LEU A 155 1.65 11.05 0.41
C LEU A 155 1.16 9.63 0.08
N SER A 156 2.05 8.63 0.15
CA SER A 156 1.70 7.24 -0.13
C SER A 156 0.73 6.69 0.91
N ILE A 157 0.97 6.93 2.21
CA ILE A 157 0.04 6.55 3.29
C ILE A 157 -1.34 7.17 3.05
N PHE A 158 -1.40 8.47 2.74
CA PHE A 158 -2.66 9.16 2.48
C PHE A 158 -3.40 8.57 1.28
N SER A 159 -2.68 8.31 0.20
CA SER A 159 -3.25 7.75 -1.04
C SER A 159 -3.78 6.33 -0.84
N PHE A 160 -2.98 5.46 -0.22
CA PHE A 160 -3.35 4.07 0.04
C PHE A 160 -4.44 3.95 1.09
N PHE A 161 -4.45 4.81 2.11
CA PHE A 161 -5.56 4.86 3.04
C PHE A 161 -6.87 5.24 2.34
N SER A 162 -6.84 6.26 1.49
CA SER A 162 -8.02 6.74 0.76
C SER A 162 -8.63 5.65 -0.12
N MET A 163 -7.80 4.92 -0.86
CA MET A 163 -8.23 3.77 -1.65
C MET A 163 -8.60 2.55 -0.78
N GLY A 164 -7.98 2.40 0.40
CA GLY A 164 -8.31 1.33 1.34
C GLY A 164 -9.71 1.46 1.93
N VAL A 165 -10.20 2.69 2.15
CA VAL A 165 -11.56 2.96 2.62
C VAL A 165 -12.61 2.57 1.58
N SER A 166 -12.39 2.92 0.31
CA SER A 166 -13.31 2.51 -0.77
C SER A 166 -13.34 0.99 -0.91
N LEU A 167 -12.18 0.35 -0.79
CA LEU A 167 -12.08 -1.11 -0.81
C LEU A 167 -12.76 -1.79 0.39
N ALA A 168 -12.59 -1.25 1.60
CA ALA A 168 -13.26 -1.78 2.79
C ALA A 168 -14.78 -1.87 2.60
N THR A 169 -15.35 -0.90 1.88
CA THR A 169 -16.79 -0.86 1.59
C THR A 169 -17.21 -2.00 0.67
N VAL A 170 -16.40 -2.33 -0.34
CA VAL A 170 -16.64 -3.49 -1.22
C VAL A 170 -16.58 -4.79 -0.41
N MET A 171 -15.57 -4.94 0.46
CA MET A 171 -15.40 -6.12 1.31
C MET A 171 -16.58 -6.35 2.26
N LEU A 172 -17.13 -5.29 2.84
CA LEU A 172 -18.33 -5.39 3.68
C LEU A 172 -19.54 -5.86 2.88
N ARG A 173 -19.71 -5.35 1.66
CA ARG A 173 -20.85 -5.69 0.80
C ARG A 173 -20.78 -7.13 0.31
N THR A 174 -19.60 -7.61 -0.07
CA THR A 174 -19.41 -9.00 -0.51
C THR A 174 -19.36 -10.00 0.65
N ARG A 175 -19.18 -9.52 1.90
CA ARG A 175 -18.92 -10.34 3.09
C ARG A 175 -17.72 -11.28 2.95
N ASP A 176 -16.86 -11.04 1.95
CA ASP A 176 -15.69 -11.84 1.68
C ASP A 176 -14.46 -10.95 1.49
N THR A 177 -13.65 -10.90 2.54
CA THR A 177 -12.38 -10.17 2.55
C THR A 177 -11.33 -10.86 1.67
N TYR A 178 -11.33 -12.19 1.59
CA TYR A 178 -10.24 -12.92 0.95
C TYR A 178 -10.31 -12.86 -0.57
N ILE A 179 -11.49 -13.11 -1.16
CA ILE A 179 -11.66 -13.06 -2.61
C ILE A 179 -11.42 -11.64 -3.12
N THR A 180 -12.02 -10.65 -2.45
CA THR A 180 -11.89 -9.23 -2.82
C THR A 180 -10.42 -8.78 -2.74
N GLN A 181 -9.71 -9.18 -1.67
CA GLN A 181 -8.30 -8.85 -1.49
C GLN A 181 -7.41 -9.48 -2.57
N ASN A 182 -7.52 -10.79 -2.79
CA ASN A 182 -6.63 -11.51 -3.70
C ASN A 182 -6.81 -11.01 -5.14
N THR A 183 -8.05 -10.78 -5.55
CA THR A 183 -8.37 -10.25 -6.88
C THR A 183 -7.74 -8.88 -7.09
N LEU A 184 -7.84 -7.99 -6.10
CA LEU A 184 -7.23 -6.66 -6.18
C LEU A 184 -5.72 -6.69 -6.16
N PHE A 185 -5.11 -7.55 -5.36
CA PHE A 185 -3.66 -7.74 -5.34
C PHE A 185 -3.15 -8.12 -6.74
N ILE A 186 -3.82 -9.08 -7.39
CA ILE A 186 -3.47 -9.51 -8.75
C ILE A 186 -3.60 -8.34 -9.73
N ILE A 187 -4.72 -7.62 -9.71
CA ILE A 187 -4.93 -6.47 -10.60
C ILE A 187 -3.88 -5.37 -10.38
N VAL A 188 -3.64 -4.98 -9.12
CA VAL A 188 -2.67 -3.92 -8.79
C VAL A 188 -1.25 -4.34 -9.20
N SER A 189 -0.87 -5.60 -8.98
CA SER A 189 0.44 -6.08 -9.39
C SER A 189 0.68 -6.07 -10.90
N LEU A 190 -0.38 -6.37 -11.67
CA LEU A 190 -0.34 -6.43 -13.13
C LEU A 190 -0.53 -5.08 -13.82
N VAL A 191 -0.98 -4.04 -13.11
CA VAL A 191 -1.34 -2.77 -13.76
C VAL A 191 -0.45 -1.63 -13.29
N CYS A 192 0.10 -1.67 -12.07
CA CYS A 192 0.87 -0.56 -11.51
C CYS A 192 2.35 -0.49 -11.93
N GLY A 193 2.84 -1.38 -12.81
CA GLY A 193 4.21 -1.29 -13.33
C GLY A 193 5.30 -1.45 -12.25
N ILE A 194 5.20 -2.50 -11.45
CA ILE A 194 6.10 -2.77 -10.30
C ILE A 194 7.47 -3.24 -10.79
N SER A 195 7.50 -4.19 -11.72
CA SER A 195 8.75 -4.74 -12.27
C SER A 195 9.05 -4.22 -13.68
N TYR A 196 8.10 -3.53 -14.29
CA TYR A 196 8.22 -3.04 -15.66
C TYR A 196 7.57 -1.66 -15.82
N PRO A 197 8.03 -0.85 -16.79
CA PRO A 197 7.41 0.43 -17.11
C PRO A 197 6.01 0.26 -17.69
N ILE A 198 5.10 1.14 -17.28
CA ILE A 198 3.69 1.14 -17.70
C ILE A 198 3.56 1.33 -19.22
N GLN A 199 4.55 1.96 -19.84
CA GLN A 199 4.63 2.14 -21.29
C GLN A 199 4.67 0.82 -22.08
N TYR A 200 5.02 -0.31 -21.45
CA TYR A 200 4.92 -1.63 -22.09
C TYR A 200 3.50 -2.19 -22.14
N LEU A 201 2.56 -1.64 -21.36
CA LEU A 201 1.16 -2.07 -21.38
C LEU A 201 0.45 -1.53 -22.62
N PRO A 202 -0.57 -2.23 -23.16
CA PRO A 202 -1.46 -1.67 -24.17
C PRO A 202 -2.16 -0.42 -23.64
N THR A 203 -2.50 0.52 -24.53
CA THR A 203 -3.05 1.84 -24.17
C THR A 203 -4.25 1.77 -23.24
N TRP A 204 -5.11 0.76 -23.38
CA TRP A 204 -6.29 0.59 -22.52
C TRP A 204 -5.92 0.24 -21.07
N LEU A 205 -4.88 -0.59 -20.88
CA LEU A 205 -4.37 -0.91 -19.54
C LEU A 205 -3.64 0.28 -18.92
N GLN A 206 -2.93 1.09 -19.72
CA GLN A 206 -2.29 2.31 -19.22
C GLN A 206 -3.30 3.29 -18.60
N VAL A 207 -4.48 3.44 -19.20
CA VAL A 207 -5.55 4.28 -18.64
C VAL A 207 -5.97 3.78 -17.26
N ILE A 208 -6.11 2.46 -17.08
CA ILE A 208 -6.46 1.85 -15.79
C ILE A 208 -5.33 2.07 -14.78
N SER A 209 -4.07 1.93 -15.20
CA SER A 209 -2.90 2.25 -14.35
C SER A 209 -2.95 3.67 -13.84
N HIS A 210 -3.32 4.64 -14.67
CA HIS A 210 -3.38 6.05 -14.25
C HIS A 210 -4.54 6.37 -13.30
N VAL A 211 -5.56 5.51 -13.21
CA VAL A 211 -6.63 5.64 -12.21
C VAL A 211 -6.17 5.15 -10.83
N LEU A 212 -5.13 4.30 -10.77
CA LEU A 212 -4.61 3.79 -9.51
C LEU A 212 -3.62 4.77 -8.87
N PRO A 213 -3.80 5.17 -7.59
CA PRO A 213 -2.86 6.07 -6.92
C PRO A 213 -1.46 5.49 -6.79
N LEU A 214 -1.34 4.16 -6.67
CA LEU A 214 -0.07 3.45 -6.56
C LEU A 214 0.87 3.76 -7.73
N THR A 215 0.33 3.85 -8.94
CA THR A 215 1.08 4.20 -10.15
C THR A 215 1.80 5.54 -10.01
N HIS A 216 1.09 6.58 -9.57
CA HIS A 216 1.65 7.92 -9.40
C HIS A 216 2.65 7.99 -8.24
N VAL A 217 2.37 7.28 -7.13
CA VAL A 217 3.29 7.16 -6.00
C VAL A 217 4.60 6.48 -6.44
N LEU A 218 4.52 5.39 -7.22
CA LEU A 218 5.67 4.66 -7.74
C LEU A 218 6.52 5.54 -8.67
N GLU A 219 5.88 6.29 -9.56
CA GLU A 219 6.58 7.22 -10.46
C GLU A 219 7.33 8.30 -9.66
N LEU A 220 6.65 8.92 -8.69
CA LEU A 220 7.25 9.96 -7.84
C LEU A 220 8.41 9.41 -7.00
N PHE A 221 8.23 8.23 -6.41
CA PHE A 221 9.23 7.57 -5.59
C PHE A 221 10.49 7.20 -6.38
N ARG A 222 10.31 6.63 -7.58
CA ARG A 222 11.44 6.33 -8.47
C ARG A 222 12.17 7.60 -8.90
N LYS A 223 11.44 8.68 -9.19
CA LYS A 223 12.04 9.98 -9.55
C LYS A 223 12.94 10.54 -8.44
N VAL A 224 12.46 10.48 -7.21
CA VAL A 224 13.22 10.96 -6.05
C VAL A 224 14.42 10.06 -5.73
N VAL A 225 14.25 8.73 -5.78
CA VAL A 225 15.30 7.79 -5.33
C VAL A 225 16.36 7.52 -6.39
N ILE A 226 15.97 7.40 -7.67
CA ILE A 226 16.90 7.09 -8.77
C ILE A 226 17.61 8.37 -9.23
N PHE A 227 16.86 9.44 -9.50
CA PHE A 227 17.41 10.67 -10.08
C PHE A 227 17.79 11.72 -9.04
N GLY A 228 17.31 11.62 -7.80
CA GLY A 228 17.57 12.65 -6.77
C GLY A 228 16.83 13.96 -7.02
N ASP A 229 15.82 13.93 -7.92
CA ASP A 229 15.02 15.08 -8.32
C ASP A 229 14.33 15.71 -7.12
N LEU A 230 14.32 17.04 -7.08
CA LEU A 230 13.54 17.77 -6.08
C LEU A 230 12.05 17.61 -6.37
N LEU A 231 11.29 17.14 -5.38
CA LEU A 231 9.82 16.99 -5.42
C LEU A 231 9.06 18.16 -6.06
N TRP A 232 9.54 19.39 -5.84
CA TRP A 232 8.95 20.61 -6.39
C TRP A 232 8.86 20.64 -7.92
N HIS A 233 9.77 19.98 -8.62
CA HIS A 233 9.71 19.87 -10.09
C HIS A 233 8.55 18.98 -10.56
N HIS A 234 8.07 18.10 -9.69
CA HIS A 234 7.00 17.14 -9.97
C HIS A 234 5.66 17.56 -9.33
N TRP A 235 5.44 18.88 -9.15
CA TRP A 235 4.23 19.42 -8.53
C TRP A 235 2.92 18.99 -9.22
N ILE A 236 2.94 18.82 -10.54
CA ILE A 236 1.78 18.34 -11.31
C ILE A 236 1.40 16.91 -10.91
N LEU A 237 2.40 16.03 -10.72
CA LEU A 237 2.17 14.66 -10.27
C LEU A 237 1.63 14.62 -8.83
N ILE A 238 2.17 15.48 -7.97
CA ILE A 238 1.69 15.64 -6.59
C ILE A 238 0.22 16.09 -6.57
N ILE A 239 -0.15 17.09 -7.38
CA ILE A 239 -1.55 17.55 -7.46
C ILE A 239 -2.46 16.44 -7.96
N LYS A 240 -2.07 15.73 -9.03
CA LYS A 240 -2.85 14.59 -9.56
C LYS A 240 -3.07 13.52 -8.48
N LEU A 241 -2.02 13.16 -7.76
CA LEU A 241 -2.04 12.17 -6.69
C LEU A 241 -2.94 12.61 -5.53
N VAL A 242 -2.83 13.87 -5.09
CA VAL A 242 -3.66 14.42 -4.00
C VAL A 242 -5.12 14.51 -4.43
N ALA A 243 -5.41 15.00 -5.64
CA ALA A 243 -6.76 15.09 -6.17
C ALA A 243 -7.42 13.71 -6.27
N LEU A 244 -6.71 12.74 -6.84
CA LEU A 244 -7.17 11.36 -6.97
C LEU A 244 -7.41 10.71 -5.61
N SER A 245 -6.50 10.92 -4.65
CA SER A 245 -6.65 10.43 -3.28
C SER A 245 -7.87 11.04 -2.59
N LEU A 246 -8.09 12.35 -2.72
CA LEU A 246 -9.28 13.03 -2.19
C LEU A 246 -10.57 12.49 -2.82
N MET A 247 -10.58 12.25 -4.13
CA MET A 247 -11.72 11.63 -4.80
C MET A 247 -12.04 10.25 -4.23
N TYR A 248 -11.03 9.39 -4.06
CA TYR A 248 -11.20 8.06 -3.45
C TYR A 248 -11.68 8.15 -1.99
N LEU A 249 -11.15 9.10 -1.23
CA LEU A 249 -11.50 9.28 0.18
C LEU A 249 -12.97 9.72 0.32
N LEU A 250 -13.39 10.74 -0.44
CA LEU A 250 -14.76 11.25 -0.42
C LEU A 250 -15.76 10.18 -0.88
N PHE A 251 -15.44 9.50 -1.98
CA PHE A 251 -16.27 8.42 -2.51
C PHE A 251 -16.34 7.23 -1.53
N GLY A 252 -15.21 6.85 -0.94
CA GLY A 252 -15.12 5.77 0.04
C GLY A 252 -15.92 6.06 1.31
N PHE A 253 -15.77 7.25 1.90
CA PHE A 253 -16.56 7.62 3.09
C PHE A 253 -18.06 7.71 2.78
N TRP A 254 -18.43 8.30 1.65
CA TRP A 254 -19.81 8.39 1.23
C TRP A 254 -20.43 7.00 1.08
N TRP A 255 -19.74 6.07 0.39
CA TRP A 255 -20.24 4.71 0.18
C TRP A 255 -20.26 3.93 1.51
N LEU A 256 -19.20 3.98 2.31
CA LEU A 256 -19.13 3.29 3.60
C LEU A 256 -20.30 3.66 4.49
N SER A 257 -20.62 4.96 4.59
CA SER A 257 -21.75 5.45 5.39
C SER A 257 -23.11 4.92 4.93
N ARG A 258 -23.26 4.58 3.64
CA ARG A 258 -24.49 3.98 3.09
C ARG A 258 -24.57 2.49 3.41
N VAL A 259 -23.47 1.76 3.28
CA VAL A 259 -23.42 0.31 3.55
C VAL A 259 -23.57 0.02 5.04
N GLU A 260 -22.96 0.82 5.91
CA GLU A 260 -23.14 0.70 7.36
C GLU A 260 -24.62 0.82 7.77
N LYS A 261 -25.35 1.80 7.22
CA LYS A 261 -26.79 1.95 7.49
C LYS A 261 -27.59 0.72 7.07
N GLN A 262 -27.35 0.21 5.86
CA GLN A 262 -28.03 -0.98 5.36
C GLN A 262 -27.72 -2.25 6.17
N LEU A 263 -26.51 -2.36 6.71
CA LEU A 263 -26.14 -3.49 7.56
C LEU A 263 -26.86 -3.42 8.91
N ILE A 264 -26.94 -2.24 9.53
CA ILE A 264 -27.66 -2.05 10.80
C ILE A 264 -29.15 -2.36 10.62
N GLU A 265 -29.76 -1.86 9.55
CA GLU A 265 -31.19 -2.11 9.25
C GLU A 265 -31.50 -3.61 9.06
N LYS A 266 -30.58 -4.40 8.48
CA LYS A 266 -30.77 -5.85 8.29
C LYS A 266 -30.54 -6.70 9.52
N THR A 267 -29.79 -6.21 10.51
CA THR A 267 -29.51 -6.96 11.74
C THR A 267 -30.56 -6.68 12.81
N PHE A 268 -31.17 -5.49 12.81
CA PHE A 268 -32.12 -5.04 13.83
C PHE A 268 -33.57 -4.86 13.33
N GLY A 269 -33.84 -5.04 12.03
CA GLY A 269 -35.18 -5.02 11.43
C GLY A 269 -35.59 -6.39 10.91
#